data_AF-A0A699ZLL5-F1
#
_entry.id   AF-A0A699ZLL5-F1
#
_cell.length_a   1.000
_cell.length_b   1.000
_cell.length_c   1.000
_cell.angle_alpha   90.00
_cell.angle_beta   90.00
_cell.angle_gamma   90.00
#
_symmetry.space_group_name_H-M   'P 1'
#
loop_
_entity.id
_entity.type
_entity.pdbx_description
1 polymer ?
#
loop_
_entity_poly.entity_id
_entity_poly.type
_entity_poly.pdbx_seq_one_letter_code
_entity_poly.pdbx_strand_id
1 'polypeptide(L)'
;MPSSEYQRICKDLASIGDTVLVSATKEGVKFSTSGDVGTANITLRHNTTSDKAEEQTIIELHDPVALTFALRYLNNFAKATPLSPSVKISLTKDLPIVVEYTIGEIGWVKYFLAPKIEDEEAMADDDAAA
;
A
#
# COMPACT_ATOMS: atom_id res chain seq x y z
N MET A 1 -0.15 -1.07 -11.07
CA MET A 1 1.32 -0.89 -10.97
C MET A 1 2.01 -2.22 -11.25
N PRO A 2 3.31 -2.26 -11.56
CA PRO A 2 4.05 -3.51 -11.71
C PRO A 2 4.03 -4.32 -10.42
N SER A 3 3.75 -5.62 -10.50
CA SER A 3 3.65 -6.49 -9.32
C SER A 3 5.01 -6.73 -8.64
N SER A 4 6.10 -6.64 -9.40
CA SER A 4 7.48 -6.69 -8.91
C SER A 4 7.82 -5.49 -8.03
N GLU A 5 7.39 -4.29 -8.43
CA GLU A 5 7.60 -3.08 -7.64
C GLU A 5 6.80 -3.11 -6.35
N TYR A 6 5.56 -3.58 -6.37
CA TYR A 6 4.78 -3.81 -5.16
C TYR A 6 5.47 -4.80 -4.20
N GLN A 7 5.95 -5.93 -4.73
CA GLN A 7 6.67 -6.91 -3.92
C GLN A 7 7.94 -6.32 -3.30
N ARG A 8 8.68 -5.52 -4.06
CA ARG A 8 9.88 -4.83 -3.57
C ARG A 8 9.52 -3.86 -2.44
N ILE A 9 8.51 -3.00 -2.63
CA ILE A 9 8.05 -2.04 -1.62
C ILE A 9 7.68 -2.76 -0.32
N CYS A 10 6.89 -3.83 -0.37
CA CYS A 10 6.51 -4.56 0.84
C CYS A 10 7.71 -5.20 1.55
N LYS A 11 8.67 -5.74 0.81
CA LYS A 11 9.90 -6.33 1.37
C LYS A 11 10.79 -5.27 2.02
N ASP A 12 11.06 -4.19 1.29
CA ASP A 12 11.93 -3.10 1.72
C ASP A 12 11.37 -2.46 3.01
N LEU A 13 10.07 -2.13 3.04
CA LEU A 13 9.46 -1.49 4.21
C LEU A 13 9.36 -2.42 5.42
N ALA A 14 9.17 -3.73 5.21
CA ALA A 14 9.11 -4.70 6.30
C ALA A 14 10.46 -4.98 6.96
N SER A 15 11.57 -4.60 6.32
CA SER A 15 12.88 -4.62 6.96
C SER A 15 13.08 -3.49 7.98
N ILE A 16 12.19 -2.48 7.96
CA ILE A 16 12.29 -1.26 8.77
C ILE A 16 11.25 -1.22 9.87
N GLY A 17 9.99 -1.61 9.59
CA GLY A 17 8.92 -1.60 10.58
C GLY A 17 7.81 -2.61 10.27
N ASP A 18 6.93 -2.81 11.24
CA ASP A 18 5.86 -3.82 11.19
C ASP A 18 4.58 -3.33 10.48
N THR A 19 4.44 -2.02 10.33
CA THR A 19 3.25 -1.36 9.76
C THR A 19 3.61 -0.42 8.64
N VAL A 20 2.71 -0.26 7.68
CA VAL A 20 2.81 0.74 6.62
C VAL A 20 1.56 1.61 6.59
N LEU A 21 1.76 2.92 6.62
CA LEU A 21 0.76 3.90 6.26
C LEU A 21 0.74 4.02 4.73
N VAL A 22 -0.38 3.68 4.11
CA VAL A 22 -0.62 3.85 2.68
C VAL A 22 -1.51 5.06 2.50
N SER A 23 -0.98 6.13 1.89
CA SER A 23 -1.70 7.37 1.62
C SER A 23 -1.81 7.60 0.11
N ALA A 24 -3.04 7.79 -0.39
CA ALA A 24 -3.30 8.21 -1.75
C ALA A 24 -3.78 9.66 -1.75
N THR A 25 -3.04 10.52 -2.46
CA THR A 25 -3.37 11.94 -2.65
C THR A 25 -3.21 12.32 -4.11
N LYS A 26 -3.47 13.60 -4.46
CA LYS A 26 -3.27 14.12 -5.82
C LYS A 26 -1.80 14.04 -6.28
N GLU A 27 -0.85 13.94 -5.35
CA GLU A 27 0.58 13.84 -5.68
C GLU A 27 1.01 12.41 -6.02
N GLY A 28 0.19 11.41 -5.67
CA GLY A 28 0.48 10.00 -5.89
C GLY A 28 0.11 9.13 -4.69
N VAL A 29 0.63 7.91 -4.68
CA VAL A 29 0.48 6.96 -3.57
C VAL A 29 1.79 6.88 -2.80
N LYS A 30 1.75 7.19 -1.52
CA LYS A 30 2.89 7.13 -0.60
C LYS A 30 2.74 5.94 0.34
N PHE A 31 3.81 5.17 0.47
CA PHE A 31 3.98 4.12 1.47
C PHE A 31 4.99 4.59 2.51
N SER A 32 4.58 4.67 3.76
CA SER A 32 5.39 5.16 4.87
C SER A 32 5.47 4.12 5.98
N THR A 33 6.68 3.83 6.47
CA THR A 33 6.90 2.98 7.65
C THR A 33 7.84 3.67 8.62
N SER A 34 7.70 3.35 9.89
CA SER A 34 8.59 3.77 10.97
C SER A 34 8.86 2.56 11.85
N GLY A 35 10.12 2.40 12.25
CA GLY A 35 10.54 1.41 13.24
C GLY A 35 11.83 1.83 13.91
N ASP A 36 12.44 0.91 14.66
CA ASP A 36 13.54 1.23 15.59
C ASP A 36 14.79 1.80 14.91
N VAL A 37 15.03 1.39 13.66
CA VAL A 37 16.22 1.81 12.88
C VAL A 37 15.97 3.12 12.12
N GLY A 38 14.71 3.56 12.01
CA GLY A 38 14.33 4.82 11.37
C GLY A 38 13.03 4.76 10.58
N THR A 39 12.87 5.72 9.67
CA THR A 39 11.67 5.88 8.85
C THR A 39 11.98 5.69 7.36
N ALA A 40 11.06 5.10 6.60
CA ALA A 40 11.15 5.05 5.14
C ALA A 40 9.86 5.51 4.47
N ASN A 41 10.03 6.15 3.31
CA ASN A 41 8.95 6.69 2.50
C ASN A 41 9.20 6.34 1.03
N ILE A 42 8.22 5.72 0.38
CA ILE A 42 8.25 5.44 -1.07
C ILE A 42 7.02 6.09 -1.69
N THR A 43 7.22 6.99 -2.65
CA THR A 43 6.13 7.66 -3.37
C THR A 43 6.07 7.19 -4.80
N LEU A 44 4.94 6.57 -5.17
CA LEU A 44 4.60 6.24 -6.54
C LEU A 44 3.76 7.36 -7.15
N ARG A 45 4.17 7.83 -8.31
CA ARG A 45 3.41 8.82 -9.10
C ARG A 45 2.75 8.13 -10.28
N HIS A 46 1.66 8.73 -10.75
CA HIS A 46 1.04 8.30 -11.99
C HIS A 46 2.08 8.39 -13.12
N ASN A 47 2.35 7.26 -13.77
CA ASN A 47 3.38 7.14 -14.79
C ASN A 47 2.93 6.15 -15.87
N THR A 48 2.67 6.70 -17.07
CA THR A 48 2.29 5.96 -18.28
C THR A 48 3.29 6.17 -19.41
N THR A 49 4.54 6.53 -19.12
CA THR A 49 5.53 6.87 -20.16
C THR A 49 6.09 5.65 -20.89
N SER A 50 5.96 4.44 -20.33
CA SER A 50 6.37 3.20 -21.01
C SER A 50 5.28 2.74 -21.97
N ASP A 51 5.66 2.27 -23.17
CA ASP A 51 4.73 1.66 -24.13
C ASP A 51 4.22 0.29 -23.65
N LYS A 52 4.90 -0.32 -22.67
CA LYS A 52 4.48 -1.59 -22.07
C LYS A 52 3.57 -1.35 -20.90
N ALA A 53 2.31 -1.77 -21.02
CA ALA A 53 1.28 -1.57 -20.00
C ALA A 53 1.68 -2.15 -18.63
N GLU A 54 2.41 -3.27 -18.61
CA GLU A 54 2.89 -3.94 -17.40
C GLU A 54 3.95 -3.15 -16.62
N GLU A 55 4.63 -2.19 -17.25
CA GLU A 55 5.61 -1.30 -16.62
C GLU A 55 4.96 -0.01 -16.09
N GLN A 56 3.70 0.25 -16.42
CA GLN A 56 3.01 1.49 -16.05
C GLN A 56 2.45 1.47 -14.62
N THR A 57 2.42 2.64 -14.01
CA THR A 57 1.73 2.90 -12.74
C THR A 57 0.56 3.84 -12.98
N ILE A 58 -0.65 3.28 -12.99
CA ILE A 58 -1.90 4.02 -13.12
C ILE A 58 -2.47 4.26 -11.73
N ILE A 59 -2.84 5.50 -11.44
CA ILE A 59 -3.48 5.94 -10.19
C ILE A 59 -4.79 6.63 -10.56
N GLU A 60 -5.88 6.09 -10.04
CA GLU A 60 -7.23 6.67 -10.11
C GLU A 60 -7.62 7.10 -8.70
N LEU A 61 -7.71 8.42 -8.49
CA LEU A 61 -8.04 8.99 -7.18
C LEU A 61 -9.43 9.63 -7.23
N HIS A 62 -10.32 9.16 -6.36
CA HIS A 62 -11.61 9.83 -6.12
C HIS A 62 -11.48 10.79 -4.93
N ASP A 63 -11.30 10.24 -3.73
CA ASP A 63 -11.05 10.98 -2.50
C ASP A 63 -9.68 10.64 -1.92
N PRO A 64 -8.97 11.60 -1.27
CA PRO A 64 -7.78 11.29 -0.50
C PRO A 64 -8.07 10.27 0.59
N VAL A 65 -7.18 9.30 0.76
CA VAL A 65 -7.32 8.25 1.77
C VAL A 65 -5.96 7.91 2.36
N ALA A 66 -5.92 7.66 3.66
CA ALA A 66 -4.74 7.23 4.37
C ALA A 66 -5.14 6.16 5.38
N LEU A 67 -4.54 4.96 5.28
CA LEU A 67 -4.86 3.83 6.15
C LEU A 67 -3.58 3.06 6.50
N THR A 68 -3.53 2.56 7.73
CA THR A 68 -2.38 1.81 8.25
C THR A 68 -2.63 0.31 8.14
N PHE A 69 -1.65 -0.47 7.69
CA PHE A 69 -1.76 -1.92 7.54
C PHE A 69 -0.54 -2.64 8.11
N ALA A 70 -0.71 -3.89 8.55
CA ALA A 70 0.40 -4.73 8.98
C ALA A 70 1.17 -5.29 7.77
N LEU A 71 2.45 -4.95 7.66
CA LEU A 71 3.34 -5.31 6.55
C LEU A 71 3.52 -6.82 6.40
N ARG A 72 3.43 -7.58 7.51
CA ARG A 72 3.46 -9.06 7.48
C ARG A 72 2.45 -9.66 6.51
N TYR A 73 1.23 -9.12 6.46
CA TYR A 73 0.19 -9.64 5.57
C TYR A 73 0.38 -9.17 4.14
N LEU A 74 0.75 -7.90 3.92
CA LEU A 74 1.04 -7.39 2.58
C LEU A 74 2.20 -8.15 1.91
N ASN A 75 3.24 -8.50 2.69
CA ASN A 75 4.31 -9.37 2.20
C ASN A 75 3.85 -10.79 1.84
N ASN A 76 2.86 -11.33 2.55
CA ASN A 76 2.27 -12.60 2.15
C ASN A 76 1.49 -12.48 0.85
N PHE A 77 0.75 -11.39 0.64
CA PHE A 77 0.04 -11.14 -0.63
C PHE A 77 1.01 -10.99 -1.80
N ALA A 78 2.17 -10.33 -1.57
CA ALA A 78 3.23 -10.18 -2.54
C ALA A 78 3.88 -11.51 -3.02
N LYS A 79 3.57 -12.65 -2.40
CA LYS A 79 3.96 -13.98 -2.91
C LYS A 79 3.20 -14.37 -4.18
N ALA A 80 2.07 -13.71 -4.47
CA ALA A 80 1.29 -13.90 -5.70
C ALA A 80 1.89 -13.19 -6.93
N THR A 81 2.98 -12.43 -6.79
CA THR A 81 3.64 -11.72 -7.90
C THR A 81 3.91 -12.58 -9.15
N PRO A 82 4.31 -13.87 -9.06
CA PRO A 82 4.48 -14.69 -10.27
C PRO A 82 3.19 -14.96 -11.07
N LEU A 83 2.02 -14.71 -10.50
CA LEU A 83 0.73 -14.95 -11.16
C LEU A 83 0.34 -13.85 -12.14
N SER A 84 0.85 -12.64 -11.96
CA SER A 84 0.47 -11.48 -12.78
C SER A 84 1.60 -10.45 -12.84
N PRO A 85 1.92 -9.90 -14.03
CA PRO A 85 2.94 -8.86 -14.16
C PRO A 85 2.52 -7.52 -13.52
N SER A 86 1.22 -7.33 -13.28
CA SER A 86 0.67 -6.15 -12.62
C SER A 86 -0.14 -6.53 -11.38
N VAL A 87 -0.26 -5.57 -10.47
CA VAL A 87 -1.13 -5.66 -9.30
C VAL A 87 -2.03 -4.45 -9.25
N LYS A 88 -3.30 -4.67 -8.88
CA LYS A 88 -4.26 -3.62 -8.60
C LYS A 88 -4.46 -3.53 -7.09
N ILE A 89 -4.36 -2.31 -6.58
CA ILE A 89 -4.60 -2.00 -5.17
C ILE A 89 -5.81 -1.08 -5.12
N SER A 90 -6.83 -1.46 -4.36
CA SER A 90 -8.01 -0.63 -4.11
C SER A 90 -8.05 -0.27 -2.64
N LEU A 91 -8.12 1.04 -2.38
CA LEU A 91 -8.06 1.63 -1.05
C LEU A 91 -9.28 2.53 -0.86
N THR A 92 -10.03 2.30 0.20
CA THR A 92 -11.25 3.06 0.52
C THR A 92 -11.30 3.25 2.02
N LYS A 93 -11.66 4.45 2.48
CA LYS A 93 -11.76 4.76 3.90
C LYS A 93 -12.69 3.74 4.59
N ASP A 94 -12.28 3.28 5.76
CA ASP A 94 -13.04 2.35 6.62
C ASP A 94 -13.36 0.98 5.99
N LEU A 95 -12.71 0.63 4.87
CA LEU A 95 -12.81 -0.67 4.23
C LEU A 95 -11.45 -1.38 4.17
N PRO A 96 -11.43 -2.72 4.08
CA PRO A 96 -10.20 -3.47 3.83
C PRO A 96 -9.50 -3.00 2.54
N ILE A 97 -8.17 -2.95 2.56
CA ILE A 97 -7.41 -2.84 1.31
C ILE A 97 -7.61 -4.11 0.51
N VAL A 98 -7.82 -3.94 -0.80
CA VAL A 98 -7.94 -5.05 -1.75
C VAL A 98 -6.69 -5.08 -2.62
N VAL A 99 -5.99 -6.22 -2.61
CA VAL A 99 -4.83 -6.48 -3.48
C VAL A 99 -5.20 -7.58 -4.46
N GLU A 100 -5.22 -7.24 -5.74
CA GLU A 100 -5.74 -8.07 -6.82
C GLU A 100 -4.65 -8.41 -7.84
N TYR A 101 -4.53 -9.71 -8.14
CA TYR A 101 -3.68 -10.26 -9.19
C TYR A 101 -4.57 -10.96 -10.23
N THR A 102 -4.54 -10.48 -11.47
CA THR A 102 -5.27 -11.09 -12.59
C THR A 102 -4.45 -12.22 -13.20
N ILE A 103 -5.05 -13.40 -13.36
CA ILE A 103 -4.40 -14.61 -13.87
C ILE A 103 -4.87 -14.87 -15.31
N GLY A 104 -4.19 -14.23 -16.28
CA GLY A 104 -4.56 -14.32 -17.69
C GLY A 104 -6.05 -14.08 -17.91
N GLU A 105 -6.70 -14.99 -18.64
CA GLU A 105 -8.15 -14.97 -18.89
C GLU A 105 -8.93 -15.89 -17.93
N ILE A 106 -8.26 -16.55 -16.99
CA ILE A 106 -8.85 -17.59 -16.14
C ILE A 106 -9.61 -16.97 -14.95
N GLY A 107 -9.11 -15.84 -14.43
CA GLY A 107 -9.74 -15.16 -13.30
C GLY A 107 -8.75 -14.31 -12.52
N TRP A 108 -8.94 -14.25 -11.20
CA TRP A 108 -8.16 -13.39 -10.32
C TRP A 108 -8.00 -14.00 -8.91
N VAL A 109 -7.00 -13.51 -8.19
CA VAL A 109 -6.86 -13.70 -6.74
C VAL A 109 -6.95 -12.33 -6.09
N LYS A 110 -7.87 -12.18 -5.13
CA LYS A 110 -8.05 -10.95 -4.34
C LYS A 110 -7.80 -11.25 -2.87
N TYR A 111 -6.88 -10.49 -2.30
CA TYR A 111 -6.61 -10.49 -0.88
C TYR A 111 -7.26 -9.27 -0.23
N PHE A 112 -7.85 -9.49 0.95
CA PHE A 112 -8.49 -8.46 1.75
C PHE A 112 -7.77 -8.36 3.08
N LEU A 113 -7.39 -7.14 3.47
CA LEU A 113 -6.76 -6.88 4.77
C LEU A 113 -7.41 -5.67 5.41
N ALA A 114 -7.99 -5.89 6.58
CA ALA A 114 -8.55 -4.80 7.39
C ALA A 114 -7.43 -3.82 7.77
N PRO A 115 -7.70 -2.50 7.74
CA PRO A 115 -6.77 -1.53 8.28
C PRO A 115 -6.58 -1.75 9.79
N LYS A 116 -5.42 -1.36 10.30
CA LYS A 116 -5.24 -1.18 11.74
C LYS A 116 -6.10 0.01 12.16
N ILE A 117 -6.86 -0.18 13.23
CA ILE A 117 -7.52 0.91 13.94
C ILE A 117 -6.39 1.58 14.73
N GLU A 118 -6.18 2.88 14.53
CA GLU A 118 -5.43 3.67 15.49
C GLU A 118 -6.41 3.94 16.64
N ASP A 119 -6.12 3.44 17.83
CA ASP A 119 -6.93 3.76 19.02
C ASP A 119 -6.89 5.29 19.18
N GLU A 120 -8.02 5.97 18.92
CA GLU A 120 -8.17 7.44 18.96
C GLU A 120 -7.90 8.07 20.34
N GLU A 121 -7.42 7.31 21.33
CA GLU A 121 -7.28 7.74 22.74
C GLU A 121 -5.92 8.40 23.08
N ALA A 122 -4.94 8.44 22.16
CA ALA A 122 -3.60 8.96 22.48
C ALA A 122 -3.37 10.46 22.19
N MET A 123 -4.39 11.21 21.76
CA MET A 123 -4.25 12.63 21.37
C MET A 123 -4.93 13.63 22.33
N ALA A 124 -5.48 13.18 23.46
CA ALA A 124 -6.22 14.05 24.38
C ALA A 124 -5.40 14.62 25.57
N ASP A 125 -4.15 14.20 25.78
CA ASP A 125 -3.41 14.53 27.02
C ASP A 125 -2.30 15.58 26.89
N ASP A 126 -2.04 16.15 25.70
CA ASP A 126 -0.93 17.11 25.52
C ASP A 126 -1.36 18.59 25.49
N ASP A 127 -2.65 18.89 25.73
CA ASP A 127 -3.16 20.28 25.81
C ASP A 127 -3.54 20.72 27.25
N ALA A 128 -3.11 19.94 28.26
CA ALA A 128 -3.40 20.21 29.67
C ALA A 128 -2.16 20.60 30.52
N ALA A 129 -0.98 20.79 29.91
CA ALA A 129 0.21 21.19 30.66
C ALA A 129 1.07 22.23 29.92
N ALA A 130 0.76 23.50 30.21
CA ALA A 130 1.63 24.70 30.30
C ALA A 130 1.22 25.89 29.42
#